data_AF-A0A833XVJ3-F1
#
_entry.id   AF-A0A833XVJ3-F1
#
_cell.length_a   1.000
_cell.length_b   1.000
_cell.length_c   1.000
_cell.angle_alpha   90.00
_cell.angle_beta   90.00
_cell.angle_gamma   90.00
#
_symmetry.space_group_name_H-M   'P 1'
#
loop_
_entity.id
_entity.type
_entity.pdbx_description
1 polymer ?
#
loop_
_entity_poly.entity_id
_entity_poly.type
_entity_poly.pdbx_seq_one_letter_code
_entity_poly.pdbx_strand_id
1 'polypeptide(L)'
;MERIYWAHLVVVLCLGMFASSLCQDDSDTDFSAVYIVTLSQAPAAHHFGELTMDRILELTNDALNCVLSQFINISRKYRSYRSNIARAQDSLLRRALRGEQYLKLYSYHYLINGFAVFVTPLQAEKLSKRREVANVVLDFSVRTATSHTQQFLGLPDGAWIEVGGFESAGEGIIIGFVDTGIDPKHASFADDISKYRFPVPAHFSGICEVTQDFPSGSCNRKLIGARHFAASAITRGIFNATQDYASPSDGDGHGTHTASVAAGNHEIPVVVAGHHFGNASGMAPHSQ
;
A
#
# COMPACT_ATOMS: atom_id res chain seq x y z
N MET A 1 72.39 73.07 3.24
CA MET A 1 71.71 72.56 2.04
C MET A 1 70.65 71.59 2.54
N GLU A 2 69.41 72.07 2.64
CA GLU A 2 68.27 71.68 1.75
C GLU A 2 67.68 70.33 2.18
N ARG A 3 66.38 70.00 2.23
CA ARG A 3 65.03 70.57 2.05
C ARG A 3 64.12 69.45 2.64
N ILE A 4 63.06 69.68 3.44
CA ILE A 4 61.72 70.17 3.05
C ILE A 4 61.00 69.23 2.05
N TYR A 5 59.96 68.54 2.57
CA TYR A 5 58.74 67.96 1.94
C TYR A 5 58.91 66.92 0.78
N TRP A 6 58.00 66.01 0.43
CA TRP A 6 56.56 66.10 0.20
C TRP A 6 55.90 64.70 0.19
N ALA A 7 54.62 64.69 0.55
CA ALA A 7 53.67 63.58 0.48
C ALA A 7 53.30 63.18 -0.95
N HIS A 8 52.88 61.92 -1.17
CA HIS A 8 51.79 61.62 -2.12
C HIS A 8 50.92 60.46 -1.61
N LEU A 9 49.75 60.87 -1.15
CA LEU A 9 48.50 60.13 -1.03
C LEU A 9 48.11 59.61 -2.43
N VAL A 10 47.91 58.30 -2.59
CA VAL A 10 47.19 57.75 -3.75
C VAL A 10 45.94 57.07 -3.23
N VAL A 11 44.83 57.81 -3.32
CA VAL A 11 43.46 57.31 -3.21
C VAL A 11 43.17 56.53 -4.48
N VAL A 12 43.00 55.21 -4.39
CA VAL A 12 42.38 54.43 -5.46
C VAL A 12 40.92 54.22 -5.09
N LEU A 13 40.09 55.02 -5.75
CA LEU A 13 38.65 54.84 -5.87
C LEU A 13 38.40 53.65 -6.80
N CYS A 14 37.92 52.53 -6.26
CA CYS A 14 37.30 51.47 -7.06
C CYS A 14 35.79 51.49 -6.82
N LEU A 15 35.11 52.38 -7.54
CA LEU A 15 33.71 52.28 -7.88
C LEU A 15 33.61 51.25 -9.01
N GLY A 16 33.00 50.09 -8.75
CA GLY A 16 32.96 49.00 -9.71
C GLY A 16 31.99 47.88 -9.34
N MET A 17 30.71 48.12 -9.66
CA MET A 17 29.73 47.12 -10.08
C MET A 17 29.18 46.12 -9.05
N PHE A 18 27.92 46.39 -8.70
CA PHE A 18 26.89 45.41 -8.40
C PHE A 18 27.02 44.15 -9.28
N ALA A 19 27.29 43.02 -8.64
CA ALA A 19 26.85 41.71 -9.10
C ALA A 19 26.55 40.89 -7.85
N SER A 20 25.29 40.94 -7.44
CA SER A 20 24.72 40.04 -6.45
C SER A 20 25.00 38.61 -6.92
N SER A 21 25.90 37.90 -6.24
CA SER A 21 25.97 36.45 -6.33
C SER A 21 24.79 35.89 -5.54
N LEU A 22 23.59 36.06 -6.11
CA LEU A 22 22.51 35.10 -5.91
C LEU A 22 22.81 33.96 -6.88
N CYS A 23 23.55 32.96 -6.42
CA CYS A 23 23.31 31.61 -6.91
C CYS A 23 22.01 31.15 -6.24
N GLN A 24 20.89 31.67 -6.74
CA GLN A 24 19.58 31.07 -6.56
C GLN A 24 19.51 29.97 -7.61
N ASP A 25 19.78 28.75 -7.17
CA ASP A 25 19.42 27.56 -7.94
C ASP A 25 17.90 27.38 -7.78
N ASP A 26 17.13 28.21 -8.50
CA ASP A 26 15.66 28.21 -8.53
C ASP A 26 15.09 27.06 -9.39
N SER A 27 15.83 25.95 -9.53
CA SER A 27 15.39 24.81 -10.35
C SER A 27 14.71 23.68 -9.54
N ASP A 28 14.80 23.69 -8.22
CA ASP A 28 14.25 22.63 -7.35
C ASP A 28 12.83 22.92 -6.81
N THR A 29 12.27 24.12 -7.05
CA THR A 29 10.98 24.54 -6.45
C THR A 29 9.73 24.20 -7.25
N ASP A 30 9.84 23.70 -8.49
CA ASP A 30 8.69 23.63 -9.41
C ASP A 30 8.20 22.21 -9.76
N PHE A 31 8.92 21.16 -9.35
CA PHE A 31 8.46 19.79 -9.61
C PHE A 31 7.47 19.33 -8.55
N SER A 32 6.22 19.14 -8.98
CA SER A 32 5.20 18.50 -8.17
C SER A 32 5.58 17.03 -7.90
N ALA A 33 5.33 16.58 -6.67
CA ALA A 33 5.58 15.22 -6.25
C ALA A 33 4.37 14.68 -5.47
N VAL A 34 4.35 13.37 -5.25
CA VAL A 34 3.31 12.74 -4.42
C VAL A 34 3.77 12.75 -2.98
N TYR A 35 2.93 13.28 -2.10
CA TYR A 35 3.13 13.26 -0.66
C TYR A 35 2.03 12.47 0.03
N ILE A 36 2.40 11.70 1.04
CA ILE A 36 1.47 11.05 1.97
C ILE A 36 1.32 11.97 3.18
N VAL A 37 0.10 12.46 3.37
CA VAL A 37 -0.28 13.33 4.49
C VAL A 37 -1.09 12.52 5.48
N THR A 38 -0.63 12.47 6.73
CA THR A 38 -1.35 11.83 7.84
C THR A 38 -1.92 12.88 8.78
N LEU A 39 -3.14 12.64 9.26
CA LEU A 39 -3.89 13.55 10.12
C LEU A 39 -3.87 13.08 11.56
N SER A 40 -3.93 14.02 12.49
CA SER A 40 -3.87 13.75 13.94
C SER A 40 -5.12 13.04 14.48
N GLN A 41 -6.25 13.11 13.76
CA GLN A 41 -7.49 12.44 14.16
C GLN A 41 -7.38 10.91 13.96
N ALA A 42 -7.84 10.14 14.95
CA ALA A 42 -7.82 8.70 14.94
C ALA A 42 -8.51 8.07 13.69
N PRO A 43 -7.93 7.01 13.10
CA PRO A 43 -8.50 6.31 11.96
C PRO A 43 -9.68 5.42 12.37
N ALA A 44 -10.38 4.84 11.39
CA ALA A 44 -11.57 4.03 11.63
C ALA A 44 -11.31 2.79 12.48
N ALA A 45 -10.16 2.13 12.35
CA ALA A 45 -9.83 0.95 13.13
C ALA A 45 -9.73 1.24 14.65
N HIS A 46 -9.22 2.42 15.04
CA HIS A 46 -9.08 2.81 16.45
C HIS A 46 -10.45 3.07 17.11
N HIS A 47 -11.30 3.84 16.44
CA HIS A 47 -12.68 4.08 16.90
C HIS A 47 -13.48 2.77 17.03
N PHE A 48 -13.12 1.74 16.25
CA PHE A 48 -13.71 0.41 16.37
C PHE A 48 -13.17 -0.39 17.54
N GLY A 49 -11.85 -0.40 17.76
CA GLY A 49 -11.24 -1.06 18.92
C GLY A 49 -11.83 -0.55 20.24
N GLU A 50 -11.97 0.77 20.37
CA GLU A 50 -12.52 1.43 21.57
C GLU A 50 -13.99 1.05 21.81
N LEU A 51 -14.84 1.10 20.77
CA LEU A 51 -16.25 0.67 20.86
C LEU A 51 -16.44 -0.83 21.16
N THR A 52 -15.46 -1.65 20.80
CA THR A 52 -15.53 -3.10 21.02
C THR A 52 -15.06 -3.43 22.44
N MET A 53 -14.02 -2.76 22.93
CA MET A 53 -13.46 -2.96 24.29
C MET A 53 -14.38 -2.45 25.40
N ASP A 54 -15.03 -1.30 25.22
CA ASP A 54 -16.00 -0.77 26.18
C ASP A 54 -17.20 -1.73 26.40
N ARG A 55 -17.51 -2.58 25.41
CA ARG A 55 -18.67 -3.49 25.45
C ARG A 55 -18.35 -4.91 25.88
N ILE A 56 -17.11 -5.39 25.67
CA ILE A 56 -16.67 -6.71 26.15
C ILE A 56 -16.63 -6.73 27.68
N LEU A 57 -16.40 -5.58 28.32
CA LEU A 57 -16.43 -5.44 29.78
C LEU A 57 -17.85 -5.52 30.38
N GLU A 58 -18.92 -5.57 29.57
CA GLU A 58 -20.31 -5.49 30.03
C GLU A 58 -21.17 -6.76 29.83
N LEU A 59 -20.66 -7.89 29.31
CA LEU A 59 -21.55 -8.99 28.90
C LEU A 59 -21.20 -10.41 29.43
N THR A 60 -22.23 -11.10 29.95
CA THR A 60 -22.28 -12.54 30.24
C THR A 60 -22.84 -13.37 29.08
N ASN A 61 -22.60 -14.69 29.09
CA ASN A 61 -22.75 -15.63 27.96
C ASN A 61 -24.11 -15.67 27.21
N ASP A 62 -25.24 -15.27 27.79
CA ASP A 62 -26.55 -15.28 27.10
C ASP A 62 -26.76 -14.13 26.08
N ALA A 63 -25.84 -13.16 26.02
CA ALA A 63 -25.99 -11.99 25.16
C ALA A 63 -25.53 -12.19 23.70
N LEU A 64 -24.97 -13.35 23.35
CA LEU A 64 -24.29 -13.58 22.05
C LEU A 64 -25.22 -13.44 20.83
N ASN A 65 -26.51 -13.79 20.97
CA ASN A 65 -27.50 -13.64 19.89
C ASN A 65 -27.96 -12.18 19.68
N CYS A 66 -27.88 -11.32 20.70
CA CYS A 66 -28.15 -9.88 20.55
C CYS A 66 -27.00 -9.18 19.79
N VAL A 67 -25.77 -9.64 20.00
CA VAL A 67 -24.56 -9.13 19.34
C VAL A 67 -24.63 -9.27 17.82
N LEU A 68 -25.25 -10.36 17.31
CA LEU A 68 -25.42 -10.58 15.86
C LEU A 68 -26.29 -9.54 15.15
N SER A 69 -27.38 -9.10 15.78
CA SER A 69 -28.22 -8.01 15.22
C SER A 69 -27.54 -6.63 15.33
N GLN A 70 -26.62 -6.46 16.28
CA GLN A 70 -25.86 -5.22 16.47
C GLN A 70 -24.67 -5.05 15.50
N PHE A 71 -24.11 -6.12 14.92
CA PHE A 71 -23.09 -6.00 13.86
C PHE A 71 -23.59 -5.23 12.63
N ILE A 72 -24.90 -5.25 12.36
CA ILE A 72 -25.52 -4.45 11.28
C ILE A 72 -25.42 -2.94 11.58
N ASN A 73 -25.63 -2.54 12.85
CA ASN A 73 -25.50 -1.14 13.29
C ASN A 73 -24.03 -0.68 13.33
N ILE A 74 -23.12 -1.59 13.65
CA ILE A 74 -21.67 -1.38 13.60
C ILE A 74 -21.23 -1.08 12.15
N SER A 75 -21.70 -1.85 11.16
CA SER A 75 -21.44 -1.59 9.72
C SER A 75 -21.97 -0.22 9.24
N ARG A 76 -23.12 0.23 9.77
CA ARG A 76 -23.68 1.56 9.45
C ARG A 76 -22.87 2.69 10.10
N LYS A 77 -22.53 2.55 11.40
CA LYS A 77 -21.67 3.52 12.12
C LYS A 77 -20.28 3.61 11.49
N TYR A 78 -19.72 2.47 11.06
CA TYR A 78 -18.47 2.38 10.29
C TYR A 78 -18.52 3.21 9.01
N ARG A 79 -19.52 2.96 8.16
CA ARG A 79 -19.70 3.67 6.89
C ARG A 79 -19.83 5.17 7.11
N SER A 80 -20.63 5.57 8.09
CA SER A 80 -20.80 6.99 8.45
C SER A 80 -19.48 7.63 8.91
N TYR A 81 -18.72 6.96 9.78
CA TYR A 81 -17.43 7.45 10.26
C TYR A 81 -16.39 7.56 9.13
N ARG A 82 -16.30 6.56 8.25
CA ARG A 82 -15.44 6.63 7.04
C ARG A 82 -15.80 7.80 6.15
N SER A 83 -17.08 8.02 5.89
CA SER A 83 -17.55 9.18 5.12
C SER A 83 -17.24 10.50 5.82
N ASN A 84 -17.29 10.55 7.15
CA ASN A 84 -16.89 11.73 7.93
C ASN A 84 -15.40 12.02 7.78
N ILE A 85 -14.54 11.00 7.90
CA ILE A 85 -13.09 11.12 7.69
C ILE A 85 -12.81 11.65 6.28
N ALA A 86 -13.38 11.04 5.25
CA ALA A 86 -13.14 11.46 3.86
C ALA A 86 -13.55 12.93 3.64
N ARG A 87 -14.73 13.34 4.16
CA ARG A 87 -15.17 14.73 4.11
C ARG A 87 -14.25 15.69 4.85
N ALA A 88 -13.71 15.28 6.00
CA ALA A 88 -12.76 16.09 6.77
C ALA A 88 -11.46 16.30 5.98
N GLN A 89 -10.93 15.25 5.36
CA GLN A 89 -9.75 15.32 4.49
C GLN A 89 -9.97 16.28 3.31
N ASP A 90 -11.09 16.16 2.60
CA ASP A 90 -11.39 17.02 1.45
C ASP A 90 -11.62 18.48 1.87
N SER A 91 -12.21 18.67 3.05
CA SER A 91 -12.39 20.00 3.63
C SER A 91 -11.04 20.63 4.02
N LEU A 92 -10.10 19.85 4.56
CA LEU A 92 -8.74 20.31 4.85
C LEU A 92 -8.01 20.73 3.56
N LEU A 93 -8.00 19.87 2.52
CA LEU A 93 -7.36 20.17 1.23
C LEU A 93 -7.90 21.47 0.61
N ARG A 94 -9.23 21.62 0.54
CA ARG A 94 -9.88 22.84 0.01
C ARG A 94 -9.55 24.11 0.79
N ARG A 95 -9.39 24.02 2.12
CA ARG A 95 -9.04 25.18 2.96
C ARG A 95 -7.56 25.52 2.87
N ALA A 96 -6.69 24.51 2.92
CA ALA A 96 -5.25 24.70 2.97
C ALA A 96 -4.67 25.15 1.61
N LEU A 97 -5.22 24.65 0.51
CA LEU A 97 -4.76 24.91 -0.85
C LEU A 97 -5.80 25.69 -1.67
N ARG A 98 -6.47 26.66 -1.02
CA ARG A 98 -7.58 27.40 -1.63
C ARG A 98 -7.10 28.18 -2.86
N GLY A 99 -7.67 27.87 -4.03
CA GLY A 99 -7.32 28.53 -5.29
C GLY A 99 -6.08 27.95 -5.96
N GLU A 100 -5.51 26.88 -5.40
CA GLU A 100 -4.35 26.19 -5.96
C GLU A 100 -4.75 24.84 -6.57
N GLN A 101 -4.02 24.39 -7.58
CA GLN A 101 -4.22 23.08 -8.19
C GLN A 101 -3.57 21.99 -7.34
N TYR A 102 -4.27 20.87 -7.18
CA TYR A 102 -3.76 19.67 -6.53
C TYR A 102 -4.55 18.46 -7.04
N LEU A 103 -3.95 17.27 -6.96
CA LEU A 103 -4.62 16.01 -7.29
C LEU A 103 -4.55 15.05 -6.09
N LYS A 104 -5.70 14.76 -5.48
CA LYS A 104 -5.79 13.73 -4.43
C LYS A 104 -5.85 12.35 -5.09
N LEU A 105 -4.86 11.51 -4.86
CA LEU A 105 -4.73 10.19 -5.46
C LEU A 105 -5.45 9.12 -4.63
N TYR A 106 -5.24 9.15 -3.31
CA TYR A 106 -5.80 8.15 -2.39
C TYR A 106 -6.36 8.79 -1.12
N SER A 107 -7.35 8.14 -0.53
CA SER A 107 -7.92 8.49 0.78
C SER A 107 -7.83 7.29 1.72
N TYR A 108 -6.97 7.40 2.72
CA TYR A 108 -6.76 6.40 3.75
C TYR A 108 -7.63 6.73 4.96
N HIS A 109 -8.40 5.74 5.42
CA HIS A 109 -9.32 5.93 6.55
C HIS A 109 -9.32 4.74 7.52
N TYR A 110 -8.80 3.58 7.13
CA TYR A 110 -8.89 2.36 7.93
C TYR A 110 -7.75 2.22 8.95
N LEU A 111 -6.52 2.01 8.49
CA LEU A 111 -5.32 1.88 9.33
C LEU A 111 -4.72 3.22 9.71
N ILE A 112 -4.71 4.16 8.77
CA ILE A 112 -4.27 5.54 8.97
C ILE A 112 -5.37 6.49 8.49
N ASN A 113 -5.44 7.66 9.11
CA ASN A 113 -6.26 8.76 8.62
C ASN A 113 -5.35 9.68 7.82
N GLY A 114 -5.52 9.68 6.50
CA GLY A 114 -4.62 10.44 5.65
C GLY A 114 -5.01 10.35 4.18
N PHE A 115 -4.16 10.92 3.34
CA PHE A 115 -4.33 10.89 1.89
C PHE A 115 -2.99 10.99 1.18
N ALA A 116 -2.93 10.45 -0.03
CA ALA A 116 -1.86 10.74 -0.97
C ALA A 116 -2.30 11.87 -1.90
N VAL A 117 -1.45 12.88 -2.07
CA VAL A 117 -1.76 14.05 -2.89
C VAL A 117 -0.54 14.44 -3.73
N PHE A 118 -0.77 14.77 -5.00
CA PHE A 118 0.21 15.32 -5.91
C PHE A 118 0.18 16.86 -5.83
N VAL A 119 1.28 17.43 -5.35
CA VAL A 119 1.42 18.86 -5.00
C VAL A 119 2.87 19.31 -5.12
N THR A 120 3.10 20.63 -5.15
CA THR A 120 4.45 21.21 -5.08
C THR A 120 5.03 21.11 -3.65
N PRO A 121 6.36 21.24 -3.48
CA PRO A 121 6.98 21.29 -2.16
C PRO A 121 6.42 22.41 -1.26
N LEU A 122 6.14 23.59 -1.84
CA LEU A 122 5.53 24.71 -1.12
C LEU A 122 4.11 24.39 -0.61
N GLN A 123 3.33 23.66 -1.41
CA GLN A 123 2.01 23.20 -1.00
C GLN A 123 2.08 22.13 0.09
N ALA A 124 3.03 21.20 -0.01
CA ALA A 124 3.30 20.22 1.04
C ALA A 124 3.71 20.91 2.37
N GLU A 125 4.54 21.96 2.29
CA GLU A 125 4.90 22.76 3.47
C GLU A 125 3.68 23.49 4.05
N LYS A 126 2.81 24.09 3.22
CA LYS A 126 1.53 24.69 3.68
C LYS A 126 0.66 23.67 4.42
N LEU A 127 0.58 22.43 3.93
CA LEU A 127 -0.15 21.35 4.58
C LEU A 127 0.49 20.97 5.92
N SER A 128 1.82 20.88 6.01
CA SER A 128 2.53 20.54 7.25
C SER A 128 2.29 21.53 8.40
N LYS A 129 2.00 22.80 8.08
CA LYS A 129 1.72 23.86 9.06
C LYS A 129 0.28 23.82 9.61
N ARG A 130 -0.58 22.94 9.09
CA ARG A 130 -1.97 22.78 9.55
C ARG A 130 -1.99 22.02 10.86
N ARG A 131 -2.73 22.51 11.85
CA ARG A 131 -2.89 21.83 13.16
C ARG A 131 -3.52 20.44 13.03
N GLU A 132 -4.30 20.23 11.98
CA GLU A 132 -4.95 18.95 11.68
C GLU A 132 -3.98 17.88 11.14
N VAL A 133 -2.79 18.28 10.65
CA VAL A 133 -1.79 17.42 10.01
C VAL A 133 -0.75 16.97 11.03
N ALA A 134 -0.53 15.66 11.11
CA ALA A 134 0.47 15.05 11.98
C ALA A 134 1.82 14.88 11.28
N ASN A 135 1.81 14.46 10.01
CA ASN A 135 3.02 14.23 9.23
C ASN A 135 2.77 14.40 7.73
N VAL A 136 3.81 14.84 7.01
CA VAL A 136 3.85 14.94 5.54
C VAL A 136 5.14 14.28 5.09
N VAL A 137 5.04 13.19 4.32
CA VAL A 137 6.20 12.45 3.82
C VAL A 137 6.14 12.31 2.31
N LEU A 138 7.30 12.34 1.66
CA LEU A 138 7.42 12.10 0.24
C LEU A 138 7.15 10.62 -0.08
N ASP A 139 6.39 10.34 -1.14
CA ASP A 139 6.23 9.00 -1.67
C ASP A 139 7.47 8.59 -2.48
N PHE A 140 8.00 7.39 -2.23
CA PHE A 140 9.21 6.88 -2.87
C PHE A 140 9.05 5.41 -3.29
N SER A 141 9.85 4.99 -4.28
CA SER A 141 9.77 3.64 -4.83
C SER A 141 10.63 2.67 -4.01
N VAL A 142 10.12 1.46 -3.77
CA VAL A 142 10.83 0.35 -3.11
C VAL A 142 11.16 -0.74 -4.13
N ARG A 143 12.19 -1.55 -3.86
CA ARG A 143 12.58 -2.69 -4.70
C ARG A 143 12.04 -3.99 -4.12
N THR A 144 11.69 -4.93 -4.99
CA THR A 144 11.31 -6.29 -4.62
C THR A 144 12.51 -7.05 -4.03
N ALA A 145 12.23 -7.93 -3.06
CA ALA A 145 13.24 -8.75 -2.40
C ALA A 145 12.76 -10.20 -2.35
N THR A 146 13.55 -11.15 -2.87
CA THR A 146 13.21 -12.57 -2.90
C THR A 146 14.20 -13.44 -2.13
N SER A 147 13.67 -14.46 -1.44
CA SER A 147 14.42 -15.64 -1.03
C SER A 147 13.52 -16.88 -1.04
N HIS A 148 14.11 -18.05 -1.30
CA HIS A 148 13.49 -19.39 -1.40
C HIS A 148 13.66 -20.14 -0.07
N THR A 149 12.87 -21.20 0.28
CA THR A 149 13.28 -22.36 1.15
C THR A 149 12.15 -23.25 1.78
N GLN A 150 11.18 -23.84 1.06
CA GLN A 150 10.23 -24.81 1.71
C GLN A 150 10.95 -26.05 2.29
N GLN A 151 11.69 -26.78 1.44
CA GLN A 151 12.26 -28.08 1.79
C GLN A 151 13.35 -27.97 2.86
N PHE A 152 14.08 -26.86 2.86
CA PHE A 152 15.08 -26.55 3.88
C PHE A 152 14.47 -26.42 5.29
N LEU A 153 13.19 -26.05 5.38
CA LEU A 153 12.49 -25.87 6.66
C LEU A 153 11.85 -27.17 7.21
N GLY A 154 11.93 -28.30 6.50
CA GLY A 154 11.43 -29.59 6.99
C GLY A 154 9.90 -29.67 7.22
N LEU A 155 9.11 -28.80 6.59
CA LEU A 155 7.67 -28.71 6.81
C LEU A 155 6.86 -29.98 6.46
N PRO A 156 7.16 -30.72 5.38
CA PRO A 156 6.39 -31.92 5.03
C PRO A 156 6.37 -32.99 6.12
N ASP A 157 7.47 -33.12 6.87
CA ASP A 157 7.63 -34.07 7.98
C ASP A 157 7.41 -33.42 9.35
N GLY A 158 6.99 -32.15 9.38
CA GLY A 158 6.89 -31.32 10.57
C GLY A 158 5.49 -30.71 10.74
N ALA A 159 5.43 -29.38 10.78
CA ALA A 159 4.23 -28.62 11.13
C ALA A 159 2.96 -29.02 10.35
N TRP A 160 3.07 -29.50 9.11
CA TRP A 160 1.91 -29.96 8.34
C TRP A 160 1.24 -31.17 8.98
N ILE A 161 1.99 -32.15 9.49
CA ILE A 161 1.43 -33.36 10.13
C ILE A 161 0.60 -32.98 11.36
N GLU A 162 1.07 -32.02 12.14
CA GLU A 162 0.41 -31.55 13.36
C GLU A 162 -0.94 -30.85 13.09
N VAL A 163 -1.13 -30.30 11.89
CA VAL A 163 -2.34 -29.55 11.51
C VAL A 163 -3.23 -30.29 10.50
N GLY A 164 -3.11 -31.62 10.40
CA GLY A 164 -3.97 -32.45 9.54
C GLY A 164 -3.42 -32.75 8.15
N GLY A 165 -2.12 -32.52 7.93
CA GLY A 165 -1.45 -32.70 6.65
C GLY A 165 -1.57 -31.49 5.72
N PHE A 166 -1.04 -31.62 4.51
CA PHE A 166 -1.11 -30.55 3.49
C PHE A 166 -2.57 -30.17 3.14
N GLU A 167 -3.52 -31.09 3.34
CA GLU A 167 -4.94 -30.92 3.05
C GLU A 167 -5.62 -29.89 3.98
N SER A 168 -5.07 -29.66 5.17
CA SER A 168 -5.59 -28.69 6.14
C SER A 168 -4.57 -27.59 6.48
N ALA A 169 -3.36 -27.65 5.91
CA ALA A 169 -2.29 -26.68 6.16
C ALA A 169 -2.68 -25.27 5.69
N GLY A 170 -3.01 -24.42 6.66
CA GLY A 170 -3.44 -23.04 6.45
C GLY A 170 -4.93 -22.87 6.14
N GLU A 171 -5.76 -23.90 6.33
CA GLU A 171 -7.21 -23.78 6.12
C GLU A 171 -7.81 -22.65 6.99
N GLY A 172 -8.65 -21.82 6.37
CA GLY A 172 -9.26 -20.66 7.02
C GLY A 172 -8.33 -19.47 7.24
N ILE A 173 -7.04 -19.59 6.87
CA ILE A 173 -6.07 -18.50 6.88
C ILE A 173 -6.08 -17.79 5.53
N ILE A 174 -6.05 -16.46 5.58
CA ILE A 174 -5.96 -15.59 4.41
C ILE A 174 -4.59 -14.90 4.43
N ILE A 175 -3.82 -15.03 3.35
CA ILE A 175 -2.50 -14.43 3.20
C ILE A 175 -2.60 -13.25 2.23
N GLY A 176 -2.33 -12.04 2.72
CA GLY A 176 -2.30 -10.83 1.90
C GLY A 176 -0.92 -10.58 1.31
N PHE A 177 -0.82 -10.43 -0.01
CA PHE A 177 0.40 -10.07 -0.72
C PHE A 177 0.35 -8.62 -1.19
N VAL A 178 1.44 -7.88 -0.98
CA VAL A 178 1.69 -6.56 -1.59
C VAL A 178 2.88 -6.73 -2.52
N ASP A 179 2.59 -6.91 -3.80
CA ASP A 179 3.56 -7.37 -4.80
C ASP A 179 3.17 -6.84 -6.20
N THR A 180 3.83 -7.33 -7.26
CA THR A 180 3.66 -6.91 -8.67
C THR A 180 2.34 -7.32 -9.30
N GLY A 181 1.53 -8.13 -8.61
CA GLY A 181 0.25 -8.62 -9.07
C GLY A 181 0.12 -10.13 -8.87
N ILE A 182 -0.83 -10.74 -9.58
CA ILE A 182 -1.01 -12.19 -9.63
C ILE A 182 -1.44 -12.63 -11.03
N ASP A 183 -0.94 -13.78 -11.52
CA ASP A 183 -1.54 -14.51 -12.63
C ASP A 183 -2.66 -15.42 -12.09
N PRO A 184 -3.94 -15.05 -12.26
CA PRO A 184 -5.06 -15.83 -11.74
C PRO A 184 -5.24 -17.18 -12.45
N LYS A 185 -4.62 -17.38 -13.63
CA LYS A 185 -4.76 -18.60 -14.43
C LYS A 185 -3.71 -19.65 -14.07
N HIS A 186 -2.73 -19.30 -13.23
CA HIS A 186 -1.69 -20.23 -12.83
C HIS A 186 -2.28 -21.36 -11.98
N ALA A 187 -1.88 -22.62 -12.25
CA ALA A 187 -2.45 -23.80 -11.60
C ALA A 187 -2.32 -23.79 -10.06
N SER A 188 -1.30 -23.11 -9.53
CA SER A 188 -1.12 -22.89 -8.10
C SER A 188 -2.29 -22.17 -7.41
N PHE A 189 -3.15 -21.46 -8.16
CA PHE A 189 -4.27 -20.70 -7.64
C PHE A 189 -5.63 -21.20 -8.13
N ALA A 190 -5.67 -22.36 -8.78
CA ALA A 190 -6.91 -22.99 -9.21
C ALA A 190 -7.71 -23.55 -8.01
N ASP A 191 -9.04 -23.45 -8.03
CA ASP A 191 -9.91 -23.95 -6.94
C ASP A 191 -10.72 -25.20 -7.34
N ASP A 192 -10.41 -25.79 -8.49
CA ASP A 192 -11.04 -26.97 -9.08
C ASP A 192 -10.12 -28.19 -9.15
N ILE A 193 -8.81 -28.01 -8.99
CA ILE A 193 -7.81 -29.10 -9.00
C ILE A 193 -7.68 -29.80 -7.64
N SER A 194 -8.10 -29.15 -6.56
CA SER A 194 -8.10 -29.76 -5.22
C SER A 194 -9.37 -30.59 -5.05
N LYS A 195 -9.23 -31.81 -4.49
CA LYS A 195 -10.38 -32.60 -4.02
C LYS A 195 -11.07 -31.93 -2.81
N TYR A 196 -10.37 -31.02 -2.15
CA TYR A 196 -10.82 -30.29 -0.97
C TYR A 196 -11.39 -28.94 -1.35
N ARG A 197 -12.48 -28.55 -0.68
CA ARG A 197 -13.12 -27.26 -0.91
C ARG A 197 -12.30 -26.18 -0.24
N PHE A 198 -12.18 -25.03 -0.88
CA PHE A 198 -11.72 -23.79 -0.26
C PHE A 198 -12.93 -22.99 0.26
N PRO A 199 -13.37 -23.13 1.52
CA PRO A 199 -14.42 -22.27 2.04
C PRO A 199 -13.86 -20.87 2.25
N VAL A 200 -14.41 -19.88 1.54
CA VAL A 200 -14.05 -18.48 1.79
C VAL A 200 -14.51 -18.10 3.20
N PRO A 201 -13.63 -17.61 4.08
CA PRO A 201 -14.02 -17.27 5.45
C PRO A 201 -15.15 -16.24 5.47
N ALA A 202 -16.19 -16.48 6.25
CA ALA A 202 -17.41 -15.64 6.26
C ALA A 202 -17.17 -14.17 6.65
N HIS A 203 -16.05 -13.89 7.34
CA HIS A 203 -15.64 -12.55 7.74
C HIS A 203 -14.80 -11.82 6.68
N PHE A 204 -14.43 -12.50 5.58
CA PHE A 204 -13.66 -11.88 4.50
C PHE A 204 -14.50 -10.84 3.77
N SER A 205 -13.97 -9.63 3.67
CA SER A 205 -14.61 -8.49 2.99
C SER A 205 -13.71 -7.86 1.94
N GLY A 206 -12.73 -8.61 1.43
CA GLY A 206 -11.89 -8.16 0.33
C GLY A 206 -12.69 -8.00 -0.96
N ILE A 207 -12.10 -7.30 -1.92
CA ILE A 207 -12.71 -7.04 -3.22
C ILE A 207 -11.83 -7.69 -4.28
N CYS A 208 -12.45 -8.30 -5.27
CA CYS A 208 -11.81 -8.64 -6.52
C CYS A 208 -12.12 -7.52 -7.53
N GLU A 209 -11.12 -6.70 -7.83
CA GLU A 209 -11.27 -5.66 -8.85
C GLU A 209 -11.41 -6.31 -10.23
N VAL A 210 -12.27 -5.71 -11.07
CA VAL A 210 -12.48 -6.15 -12.45
C VAL A 210 -11.93 -5.08 -13.38
N THR A 211 -10.97 -5.47 -14.21
CA THR A 211 -10.37 -4.64 -15.26
C THR A 211 -10.43 -5.38 -16.60
N GLN A 212 -9.96 -4.74 -17.68
CA GLN A 212 -9.95 -5.34 -19.02
C GLN A 212 -9.11 -6.62 -19.08
N ASP A 213 -7.97 -6.62 -18.38
CA ASP A 213 -6.97 -7.68 -18.35
C ASP A 213 -7.12 -8.60 -17.11
N PHE A 214 -7.91 -8.18 -16.12
CA PHE A 214 -8.31 -8.98 -14.96
C PHE A 214 -9.86 -9.06 -14.90
N PRO A 215 -10.49 -9.85 -15.79
CA PRO A 215 -11.95 -9.87 -15.93
C PRO A 215 -12.67 -10.53 -14.75
N SER A 216 -14.00 -10.40 -14.74
CA SER A 216 -14.85 -11.14 -13.79
C SER A 216 -14.57 -12.64 -13.87
N GLY A 217 -14.35 -13.28 -12.72
CA GLY A 217 -13.98 -14.69 -12.62
C GLY A 217 -12.47 -14.94 -12.46
N SER A 218 -11.62 -13.90 -12.50
CA SER A 218 -10.21 -14.04 -12.16
C SER A 218 -9.96 -14.39 -10.69
N CYS A 219 -10.81 -13.92 -9.77
CA CYS A 219 -10.83 -14.46 -8.41
C CYS A 219 -11.75 -15.67 -8.33
N ASN A 220 -11.37 -16.61 -7.48
CA ASN A 220 -12.10 -17.85 -7.20
C ASN A 220 -12.09 -18.11 -5.69
N ARG A 221 -12.26 -19.36 -5.25
CA ARG A 221 -12.24 -19.68 -3.82
C ARG A 221 -10.85 -19.84 -3.21
N LYS A 222 -9.81 -19.92 -4.05
CA LYS A 222 -8.40 -19.93 -3.66
C LYS A 222 -7.86 -18.50 -3.65
N LEU A 223 -7.86 -17.81 -4.79
CA LEU A 223 -7.57 -16.39 -4.91
C LEU A 223 -8.86 -15.59 -4.66
N ILE A 224 -9.09 -15.19 -3.41
CA ILE A 224 -10.40 -14.62 -2.99
C ILE A 224 -10.52 -13.10 -3.14
N GLY A 225 -9.41 -12.38 -3.35
CA GLY A 225 -9.40 -10.93 -3.53
C GLY A 225 -8.16 -10.44 -4.25
N ALA A 226 -8.32 -9.38 -5.02
CA ALA A 226 -7.27 -8.82 -5.87
C ALA A 226 -7.52 -7.32 -6.06
N ARG A 227 -6.49 -6.51 -5.79
CA ARG A 227 -6.53 -5.05 -5.84
C ARG A 227 -5.23 -4.53 -6.43
N HIS A 228 -5.25 -3.33 -7.01
CA HIS A 228 -4.03 -2.67 -7.46
C HIS A 228 -3.96 -1.20 -7.03
N PHE A 229 -2.75 -0.65 -6.98
CA PHE A 229 -2.48 0.72 -6.55
C PHE A 229 -1.39 1.37 -7.43
N ALA A 230 -1.76 1.81 -8.63
CA ALA A 230 -0.81 2.37 -9.61
C ALA A 230 -0.86 3.90 -9.75
N ALA A 231 -1.82 4.60 -9.12
CA ALA A 231 -2.09 6.02 -9.40
C ALA A 231 -0.89 6.93 -9.07
N SER A 232 -0.13 6.63 -8.01
CA SER A 232 1.09 7.38 -7.69
C SER A 232 2.17 7.17 -8.74
N ALA A 233 2.47 5.92 -9.11
CA ALA A 233 3.47 5.60 -10.11
C ALA A 233 3.14 6.22 -11.48
N ILE A 234 1.87 6.17 -11.88
CA ILE A 234 1.38 6.82 -13.11
C ILE A 234 1.56 8.34 -13.04
N THR A 235 1.11 8.96 -11.95
CA THR A 235 1.19 10.42 -11.78
C THR A 235 2.63 10.93 -11.74
N ARG A 236 3.55 10.13 -11.15
CA ARG A 236 4.98 10.42 -11.08
C ARG A 236 5.73 10.10 -12.38
N GLY A 237 5.06 9.54 -13.40
CA GLY A 237 5.66 9.19 -14.69
C GLY A 237 6.65 8.03 -14.64
N ILE A 238 6.60 7.20 -13.58
CA ILE A 238 7.50 6.05 -13.40
C ILE A 238 6.83 4.71 -13.72
N PHE A 239 5.52 4.70 -13.99
CA PHE A 239 4.77 3.51 -14.36
C PHE A 239 5.07 3.11 -15.82
N ASN A 240 5.55 1.89 -16.04
CA ASN A 240 5.86 1.40 -17.38
C ASN A 240 4.72 0.54 -17.92
N ALA A 241 3.77 1.15 -18.64
CA ALA A 241 2.61 0.45 -19.22
C ALA A 241 2.95 -0.61 -20.29
N THR A 242 4.22 -0.75 -20.69
CA THR A 242 4.67 -1.85 -21.59
C THR A 242 5.04 -3.12 -20.83
N GLN A 243 5.26 -3.03 -19.53
CA GLN A 243 5.66 -4.13 -18.64
C GLN A 243 4.62 -4.36 -17.55
N ASP A 244 4.05 -3.29 -17.01
CA ASP A 244 3.11 -3.32 -15.88
C ASP A 244 1.67 -3.13 -16.33
N TYR A 245 0.75 -3.64 -15.52
CA TYR A 245 -0.68 -3.43 -15.68
C TYR A 245 -1.23 -2.53 -14.58
N ALA A 246 -2.09 -1.57 -14.94
CA ALA A 246 -2.88 -0.81 -13.97
C ALA A 246 -4.09 -1.64 -13.55
N SER A 247 -3.82 -2.82 -13.02
CA SER A 247 -4.79 -3.85 -12.63
C SER A 247 -4.13 -4.82 -11.62
N PRO A 248 -4.89 -5.77 -11.06
CA PRO A 248 -4.29 -6.81 -10.22
C PRO A 248 -3.45 -7.86 -10.98
N SER A 249 -3.42 -7.83 -12.32
CA SER A 249 -2.65 -8.77 -13.13
C SER A 249 -1.15 -8.59 -12.90
N ASP A 250 -0.40 -9.70 -12.87
CA ASP A 250 1.05 -9.66 -12.77
C ASP A 250 1.71 -9.45 -14.14
N GLY A 251 2.44 -8.35 -14.29
CA GLY A 251 3.25 -8.06 -15.49
C GLY A 251 4.71 -8.51 -15.40
N ASP A 252 5.19 -8.77 -14.19
CA ASP A 252 6.60 -9.10 -13.91
C ASP A 252 6.80 -10.60 -13.62
N GLY A 253 5.90 -11.19 -12.83
CA GLY A 253 5.95 -12.59 -12.41
C GLY A 253 6.40 -12.77 -10.94
N HIS A 254 7.04 -11.76 -10.34
CA HIS A 254 7.48 -11.82 -8.95
C HIS A 254 6.32 -12.08 -7.97
N GLY A 255 5.19 -11.40 -8.13
CA GLY A 255 4.01 -11.57 -7.28
C GLY A 255 3.41 -12.97 -7.38
N THR A 256 3.26 -13.49 -8.60
CA THR A 256 2.80 -14.86 -8.87
C THR A 256 3.73 -15.90 -8.24
N HIS A 257 5.04 -15.73 -8.43
CA HIS A 257 6.04 -16.62 -7.84
C HIS A 257 5.99 -16.57 -6.31
N THR A 258 6.01 -15.38 -5.70
CA THR A 258 5.97 -15.19 -4.25
C THR A 258 4.70 -15.75 -3.62
N ALA A 259 3.55 -15.49 -4.22
CA ALA A 259 2.27 -16.04 -3.76
C ALA A 259 2.23 -17.57 -3.89
N SER A 260 2.81 -18.14 -4.95
CA SER A 260 2.86 -19.60 -5.13
C SER A 260 3.75 -20.30 -4.09
N VAL A 261 4.84 -19.64 -3.66
CA VAL A 261 5.74 -20.15 -2.62
C VAL A 261 5.04 -20.21 -1.26
N ALA A 262 4.25 -19.19 -0.93
CA ALA A 262 3.55 -19.12 0.35
C ALA A 262 2.26 -19.97 0.36
N ALA A 263 1.42 -19.83 -0.66
CA ALA A 263 0.04 -20.32 -0.66
C ALA A 263 -0.32 -21.17 -1.89
N GLY A 264 0.61 -21.48 -2.79
CA GLY A 264 0.32 -22.28 -3.97
C GLY A 264 -0.21 -23.67 -3.62
N ASN A 265 -1.14 -24.17 -4.43
CA ASN A 265 -1.66 -25.54 -4.30
C ASN A 265 -0.54 -26.58 -4.24
N HIS A 266 -0.82 -27.69 -3.58
CA HIS A 266 0.08 -28.84 -3.52
C HIS A 266 0.13 -29.57 -4.87
N GLU A 267 1.22 -30.30 -5.14
CA GLU A 267 1.39 -31.15 -6.32
C GLU A 267 1.33 -30.45 -7.70
N ILE A 268 1.72 -29.18 -7.78
CA ILE A 268 1.76 -28.46 -9.07
C ILE A 268 3.01 -28.84 -9.87
N PRO A 269 2.89 -29.44 -11.07
CA PRO A 269 4.06 -29.81 -11.86
C PRO A 269 4.87 -28.58 -12.29
N VAL A 270 6.17 -28.60 -12.03
CA VAL A 270 7.10 -27.56 -12.47
C VAL A 270 7.70 -27.96 -13.80
N VAL A 271 7.32 -27.26 -14.87
CA VAL A 271 7.81 -27.49 -16.23
C VAL A 271 8.49 -26.23 -16.75
N VAL A 272 9.79 -26.32 -17.04
CA VAL A 272 10.57 -25.20 -17.60
C VAL A 272 11.23 -25.66 -18.89
N ALA A 273 10.99 -24.94 -19.98
CA ALA A 273 11.49 -25.28 -21.32
C ALA A 273 11.19 -26.74 -21.74
N GLY A 274 10.05 -27.29 -21.33
CA GLY A 274 9.64 -28.67 -21.62
C GLY A 274 10.24 -29.75 -20.71
N HIS A 275 11.04 -29.37 -19.71
CA HIS A 275 11.61 -30.30 -18.74
C HIS A 275 10.85 -30.27 -17.41
N HIS A 276 10.58 -31.45 -16.84
CA HIS A 276 9.94 -31.61 -15.54
C HIS A 276 10.97 -31.53 -14.41
N PHE A 277 10.76 -30.63 -13.46
CA PHE A 277 11.62 -30.42 -12.28
C PHE A 277 10.99 -30.92 -10.97
N GLY A 278 9.94 -31.73 -11.08
CA GLY A 278 9.15 -32.23 -9.95
C GLY A 278 7.90 -31.39 -9.70
N ASN A 279 7.35 -31.50 -8.49
CA ASN A 279 6.12 -30.82 -8.10
C ASN A 279 6.43 -29.72 -7.06
N ALA A 280 5.81 -28.56 -7.24
CA ALA A 280 5.83 -27.45 -6.31
C ALA A 280 4.63 -27.51 -5.34
N SER A 281 4.82 -26.87 -4.20
CA SER A 281 3.78 -26.65 -3.18
C SER A 281 4.05 -25.34 -2.47
N GLY A 282 2.98 -24.63 -2.12
CA GLY A 282 3.04 -23.57 -1.14
C GLY A 282 3.38 -24.10 0.25
N MET A 283 3.82 -23.20 1.14
CA MET A 283 3.98 -23.47 2.58
C MET A 283 2.64 -23.77 3.26
N ALA A 284 1.57 -23.14 2.79
CA ALA A 284 0.20 -23.29 3.28
C ALA A 284 -0.74 -23.56 2.08
N PRO A 285 -0.68 -24.76 1.48
CA PRO A 285 -1.38 -25.05 0.24
C PRO A 285 -2.91 -24.99 0.35
N HIS A 286 -3.49 -24.98 1.56
CA HIS A 286 -4.93 -24.83 1.78
C HIS A 286 -5.37 -23.44 2.29
N SER A 287 -4.46 -22.46 2.35
CA SER A 287 -4.82 -21.06 2.63
C SER A 287 -5.46 -20.38 1.42
N GLN A 288 -6.05 -19.21 1.63
CA GLN A 288 -6.51 -18.30 0.58
C GLN A 288 -5.57 -17.11 0.42
#